data_AF-A0A8D5FMA1-F1
#
_entry.id   AF-A0A8D5FMA1-F1
#
_cell.length_a   1.000
_cell.length_b   1.000
_cell.length_c   1.000
_cell.angle_alpha   90.00
_cell.angle_beta   90.00
_cell.angle_gamma   90.00
#
_symmetry.space_group_name_H-M   'P 1'
#
loop_
_entity.id
_entity.type
_entity.pdbx_description
1 polymer ?
#
loop_
_entity_poly.entity_id
_entity_poly.type
_entity_poly.pdbx_seq_one_letter_code
_entity_poly.pdbx_strand_id
1 'polypeptide(L)'
;MAGLKAMTATSGPGISLYSEQISFAIGGEIPLVIVDVQRLGPSTGSATKGADGDIQFLRWSNSGGLPVIVLAPVDVTDCYTLTVRAFNLSERFRCPVFLASNKETAMTRESVDLVSLQIPSVVNRNHCPPDREFLPFGPGGEKDVPYFLPLGGDRLVRQTSSTHDEYGYITGDTETIARGIRRMENKLLGAINSLSLFEYDRDDSADTLLIVYGVTARAARVAVQRIRDAGGAVSLLILKTLFPVPEKTIQRCIADAERVMVIEMNLGQYVREIERLAGSKPVEFHGRMDGKLISPAAMCEVMGL
;
A
#
# COMPACT_ATOMS: atom_id res chain seq x y z
N MET A 1 -15.24 7.94 -12.72
CA MET A 1 -15.27 8.38 -14.14
C MET A 1 -16.04 9.68 -14.35
N ALA A 2 -17.18 9.91 -13.70
CA ALA A 2 -17.92 11.19 -13.77
C ALA A 2 -17.31 12.37 -12.97
N GLY A 3 -16.03 12.27 -12.56
CA GLY A 3 -15.33 13.33 -11.81
C GLY A 3 -15.40 13.24 -10.28
N LEU A 4 -16.21 12.34 -9.71
CA LEU A 4 -16.27 12.15 -8.25
C LEU A 4 -15.12 11.29 -7.72
N LYS A 5 -14.71 11.57 -6.48
CA LYS A 5 -13.86 10.69 -5.67
C LYS A 5 -14.72 9.57 -5.10
N ALA A 6 -14.37 8.33 -5.40
CA ALA A 6 -15.14 7.15 -5.03
C ALA A 6 -14.29 6.17 -4.22
N MET A 7 -14.93 5.50 -3.26
CA MET A 7 -14.31 4.41 -2.51
C MET A 7 -15.30 3.27 -2.30
N THR A 8 -14.74 2.09 -2.04
CA THR A 8 -15.46 0.92 -1.55
C THR A 8 -14.70 0.29 -0.38
N ALA A 9 -15.36 -0.57 0.39
CA ALA A 9 -14.77 -1.35 1.45
C ALA A 9 -15.22 -2.81 1.35
N THR A 10 -14.28 -3.73 1.55
CA THR A 10 -14.49 -5.17 1.45
C THR A 10 -13.48 -5.91 2.34
N SER A 11 -13.40 -7.24 2.19
CA SER A 11 -12.37 -8.12 2.73
C SER A 11 -11.86 -9.06 1.63
N GLY A 12 -10.89 -9.93 1.92
CA GLY A 12 -10.29 -10.89 0.97
C GLY A 12 -11.24 -11.50 -0.08
N PRO A 13 -12.38 -12.13 0.29
CA PRO A 13 -13.30 -12.70 -0.70
C PRO A 13 -13.86 -11.69 -1.72
N GLY A 14 -14.14 -10.46 -1.30
CA GLY A 14 -14.60 -9.44 -2.22
C GLY A 14 -13.48 -8.86 -3.07
N ILE A 15 -12.23 -8.83 -2.58
CA ILE A 15 -11.07 -8.52 -3.44
C ILE A 15 -10.94 -9.57 -4.57
N SER A 16 -11.21 -10.85 -4.29
CA SER A 16 -11.28 -11.89 -5.34
C SER A 16 -12.33 -11.60 -6.41
N LEU A 17 -13.52 -11.15 -6.00
CA LEU A 17 -14.59 -10.76 -6.92
C LEU A 17 -14.26 -9.46 -7.68
N TYR A 18 -13.49 -8.57 -7.07
CA TYR A 18 -13.10 -7.29 -7.67
C TYR A 18 -11.90 -7.39 -8.60
N SER A 19 -11.19 -8.52 -8.67
CA SER A 19 -9.96 -8.68 -9.45
C SER A 19 -10.04 -8.12 -10.87
N GLU A 20 -11.09 -8.45 -11.62
CA GLU A 20 -11.25 -7.93 -12.99
C GLU A 20 -11.55 -6.42 -13.02
N GLN A 21 -12.31 -5.90 -12.05
CA GLN A 21 -12.59 -4.47 -11.97
C GLN A 21 -11.38 -3.66 -11.50
N ILE A 22 -10.49 -4.27 -10.72
CA ILE A 22 -9.19 -3.71 -10.38
C ILE A 22 -8.33 -3.61 -11.64
N SER A 23 -8.26 -4.67 -12.45
CA SER A 23 -7.57 -4.65 -13.76
C SER A 23 -8.15 -3.59 -14.69
N PHE A 24 -9.48 -3.49 -14.76
CA PHE A 24 -10.18 -2.45 -15.53
C PHE A 24 -9.80 -1.04 -15.06
N ALA A 25 -9.76 -0.81 -13.74
CA ALA A 25 -9.41 0.47 -13.17
C ALA A 25 -7.93 0.84 -13.41
N ILE A 26 -7.02 -0.13 -13.39
CA ILE A 26 -5.61 0.09 -13.71
C ILE A 26 -5.45 0.44 -15.19
N GLY A 27 -5.94 -0.41 -16.09
CA GLY A 27 -5.84 -0.20 -17.54
C GLY A 27 -6.59 1.04 -18.03
N GLY A 28 -7.70 1.38 -17.36
CA GLY A 28 -8.45 2.60 -17.63
C GLY A 28 -7.93 3.85 -16.91
N GLU A 29 -6.89 3.74 -16.08
CA GLU A 29 -6.35 4.82 -15.23
C GLU A 29 -7.44 5.55 -14.44
N ILE A 30 -8.28 4.76 -13.77
CA ILE A 30 -9.42 5.21 -13.00
C ILE A 30 -9.02 5.30 -11.53
N PRO A 31 -9.03 6.50 -10.93
CA PRO A 31 -8.76 6.65 -9.51
C PRO A 31 -9.93 6.14 -8.67
N LEU A 32 -9.63 5.26 -7.72
CA LEU A 32 -10.54 4.83 -6.66
C LEU A 32 -9.77 4.37 -5.42
N VAL A 33 -10.43 4.40 -4.27
CA VAL A 33 -9.87 3.82 -3.03
C VAL A 33 -10.61 2.53 -2.68
N ILE A 34 -9.86 1.46 -2.40
CA ILE A 34 -10.40 0.17 -2.00
C ILE A 34 -9.88 -0.14 -0.59
N VAL A 35 -10.77 -0.20 0.39
CA VAL A 35 -10.41 -0.67 1.72
C VAL A 35 -10.55 -2.18 1.77
N ASP A 36 -9.46 -2.87 2.07
CA ASP A 36 -9.47 -4.29 2.40
C ASP A 36 -9.32 -4.44 3.91
N VAL A 37 -10.42 -4.77 4.59
CA VAL A 37 -10.42 -5.10 6.01
C VAL A 37 -10.12 -6.58 6.13
N GLN A 38 -8.83 -6.89 6.22
CA GLN A 38 -8.35 -8.27 6.18
C GLN A 38 -8.88 -9.09 7.35
N ARG A 39 -9.27 -10.34 7.06
CA ARG A 39 -9.74 -11.33 8.03
C ARG A 39 -9.12 -12.68 7.71
N LEU A 40 -9.23 -13.62 8.64
CA LEU A 40 -8.65 -14.95 8.48
C LEU A 40 -9.29 -15.67 7.28
N GLY A 41 -8.51 -15.91 6.23
CA GLY A 41 -8.83 -16.79 5.09
C GLY A 41 -8.34 -18.23 5.30
N PRO A 42 -8.31 -19.06 4.24
CA PRO A 42 -8.75 -18.80 2.87
C PRO A 42 -10.28 -18.91 2.69
N SER A 43 -10.80 -18.46 1.53
CA SER A 43 -12.23 -18.50 1.19
C SER A 43 -13.09 -17.83 2.27
N THR A 44 -14.15 -18.47 2.76
CA THR A 44 -14.92 -17.97 3.90
C THR A 44 -14.07 -17.81 5.15
N GLY A 45 -13.02 -18.63 5.32
CA GLY A 45 -12.15 -18.64 6.48
C GLY A 45 -12.90 -18.46 7.80
N SER A 46 -12.46 -17.53 8.65
CA SER A 46 -13.22 -17.07 9.81
C SER A 46 -13.53 -15.59 9.69
N ALA A 47 -14.82 -15.25 9.59
CA ALA A 47 -15.28 -13.86 9.45
C ALA A 47 -14.98 -12.97 10.66
N THR A 48 -14.82 -13.59 11.82
CA THR A 48 -14.70 -12.90 13.11
C THR A 48 -13.27 -12.90 13.67
N LYS A 49 -12.30 -13.39 12.91
CA LYS A 49 -10.88 -13.44 13.31
C LYS A 49 -10.02 -12.62 12.36
N GLY A 50 -9.09 -11.84 12.89
CA GLY A 50 -8.12 -11.09 12.09
C GLY A 50 -7.01 -11.97 11.53
N ALA A 51 -6.45 -11.57 10.38
CA ALA A 51 -5.20 -12.04 9.81
C ALA A 51 -4.74 -11.00 8.77
N ASP A 52 -3.44 -10.88 8.53
CA ASP A 52 -2.89 -10.02 7.48
C ASP A 52 -2.47 -10.87 6.26
N GLY A 53 -3.39 -11.74 5.83
CA GLY A 53 -3.13 -12.77 4.83
C GLY A 53 -3.27 -12.32 3.38
N ASP A 54 -3.66 -11.08 3.12
CA ASP A 54 -4.03 -10.62 1.78
C ASP A 54 -2.96 -9.72 1.14
N ILE A 55 -1.77 -9.55 1.74
CA ILE A 55 -0.74 -8.60 1.29
C ILE A 55 -0.26 -8.85 -0.15
N GLN A 56 0.21 -10.06 -0.45
CA GLN A 56 0.59 -10.43 -1.82
C GLN A 56 -0.63 -10.54 -2.74
N PHE A 57 -1.80 -10.86 -2.18
CA PHE A 57 -3.02 -10.90 -2.94
C PHE A 57 -3.41 -9.50 -3.44
N LEU A 58 -3.35 -8.47 -2.59
CA LEU A 58 -3.57 -7.08 -2.97
C LEU A 58 -2.59 -6.61 -4.04
N ARG A 59 -1.30 -6.98 -3.93
CA ARG A 59 -0.29 -6.67 -4.96
C ARG A 59 -0.62 -7.25 -6.33
N TRP A 60 -1.03 -8.52 -6.37
CA TRP A 60 -1.19 -9.28 -7.60
C TRP A 60 -2.65 -9.52 -8.02
N SER A 61 -3.61 -8.84 -7.38
CA SER A 61 -5.05 -8.98 -7.64
C SER A 61 -5.50 -8.46 -9.02
N ASN A 62 -4.57 -8.05 -9.87
CA ASN A 62 -4.82 -7.60 -11.24
C ASN A 62 -4.17 -8.54 -12.27
N SER A 63 -4.84 -8.70 -13.40
CA SER A 63 -4.26 -9.35 -14.58
C SER A 63 -3.24 -8.40 -15.22
N GLY A 64 -2.08 -8.94 -15.61
CA GLY A 64 -0.97 -8.16 -16.19
C GLY A 64 0.10 -7.73 -15.19
N GLY A 65 -0.17 -7.75 -13.88
CA GLY A 65 0.84 -7.57 -12.84
C GLY A 65 1.42 -6.16 -12.76
N LEU A 66 0.65 -5.14 -13.15
CA LEU A 66 1.08 -3.75 -13.04
C LEU A 66 1.14 -3.31 -11.57
N PRO A 67 2.02 -2.37 -11.23
CA PRO A 67 2.16 -1.90 -9.86
C PRO A 67 0.87 -1.27 -9.34
N VAL A 68 0.65 -1.41 -8.04
CA VAL A 68 -0.47 -0.80 -7.30
C VAL A 68 0.07 -0.10 -6.06
N ILE A 69 -0.71 0.84 -5.52
CA ILE A 69 -0.39 1.48 -4.24
C ILE A 69 -1.15 0.76 -3.13
N VAL A 70 -0.44 0.28 -2.11
CA VAL A 70 -1.03 -0.37 -0.93
C VAL A 70 -0.49 0.30 0.33
N LEU A 71 -1.40 0.93 1.07
CA LEU A 71 -1.14 1.53 2.37
C LEU A 71 -1.64 0.62 3.49
N ALA A 72 -0.89 0.51 4.60
CA ALA A 72 -1.19 -0.36 5.73
C ALA A 72 -1.37 0.47 7.02
N PRO A 73 -2.60 0.82 7.41
CA PRO A 73 -2.85 1.54 8.65
C PRO A 73 -2.56 0.66 9.87
N VAL A 74 -1.98 1.24 10.92
CA VAL A 74 -1.62 0.50 12.14
C VAL A 74 -2.58 0.70 13.31
N ASP A 75 -3.39 1.76 13.26
CA ASP A 75 -4.36 2.16 14.29
C ASP A 75 -5.49 3.02 13.70
N VAL A 76 -6.40 3.51 14.56
CA VAL A 76 -7.56 4.31 14.17
C VAL A 76 -7.15 5.67 13.56
N THR A 77 -6.09 6.27 14.08
CA THR A 77 -5.55 7.54 13.58
C THR A 77 -5.00 7.38 12.16
N ASP A 78 -4.26 6.30 11.91
CA ASP A 78 -3.79 5.94 10.59
C ASP A 78 -4.94 5.62 9.64
N CYS A 79 -5.98 4.92 10.09
CA CYS A 79 -7.17 4.69 9.26
C CYS A 79 -7.76 6.02 8.75
N TYR A 80 -7.83 7.05 9.58
CA TYR A 80 -8.32 8.36 9.15
C TYR A 80 -7.34 9.05 8.18
N THR A 81 -6.09 9.24 8.61
CA THR A 81 -5.11 10.04 7.86
C THR A 81 -4.66 9.36 6.57
N LEU A 82 -4.42 8.05 6.57
CA LEU A 82 -4.06 7.30 5.38
C LEU A 82 -5.22 7.19 4.39
N THR A 83 -6.49 7.27 4.83
CA THR A 83 -7.62 7.35 3.90
C THR A 83 -7.60 8.64 3.09
N VAL A 84 -7.33 9.78 3.75
CA VAL A 84 -7.14 11.06 3.05
C VAL A 84 -5.96 10.97 2.08
N ARG A 85 -4.83 10.37 2.51
CA ARG A 85 -3.69 10.12 1.62
C ARG A 85 -4.04 9.21 0.45
N ALA A 86 -4.80 8.14 0.67
CA ALA A 86 -5.20 7.20 -0.38
C ALA A 86 -6.01 7.90 -1.48
N PHE A 87 -6.94 8.79 -1.10
CA PHE A 87 -7.62 9.64 -2.07
C PHE A 87 -6.65 10.57 -2.79
N ASN A 88 -5.76 11.26 -2.08
CA ASN A 88 -4.79 12.14 -2.72
C ASN A 88 -3.89 11.39 -3.72
N LEU A 89 -3.45 10.19 -3.37
CA LEU A 89 -2.62 9.34 -4.23
C LEU A 89 -3.41 8.80 -5.42
N SER A 90 -4.65 8.35 -5.24
CA SER A 90 -5.48 7.87 -6.34
C SER A 90 -5.73 9.02 -7.33
N GLU A 91 -6.09 10.20 -6.84
CA GLU A 91 -6.27 11.41 -7.64
C GLU A 91 -5.00 11.83 -8.39
N ARG A 92 -3.86 11.85 -7.70
CA ARG A 92 -2.56 12.28 -8.26
C ARG A 92 -2.05 11.32 -9.32
N PHE A 93 -2.15 10.01 -9.10
CA PHE A 93 -1.57 9.00 -10.00
C PHE A 93 -2.59 8.34 -10.95
N ARG A 94 -3.88 8.71 -10.85
CA ARG A 94 -4.97 8.13 -11.65
C ARG A 94 -4.94 6.60 -11.64
N CYS A 95 -4.99 6.00 -10.45
CA CYS A 95 -4.97 4.54 -10.28
C CYS A 95 -5.74 4.12 -9.02
N PRO A 96 -6.12 2.84 -8.89
CA PRO A 96 -6.64 2.33 -7.63
C PRO A 96 -5.56 2.38 -6.52
N VAL A 97 -5.99 2.72 -5.30
CA VAL A 97 -5.16 2.68 -4.09
C VAL A 97 -5.85 1.82 -3.05
N PHE A 98 -5.11 0.88 -2.47
CA PHE A 98 -5.61 0.00 -1.43
C PHE A 98 -5.23 0.50 -0.04
N LEU A 99 -6.16 0.31 0.91
CA LEU A 99 -5.90 0.38 2.34
C LEU A 99 -6.02 -1.04 2.90
N ALA A 100 -4.88 -1.67 3.16
CA ALA A 100 -4.76 -3.00 3.77
C ALA A 100 -4.96 -2.90 5.29
N SER A 101 -6.20 -2.68 5.70
CA SER A 101 -6.59 -2.65 7.11
C SER A 101 -6.75 -4.08 7.64
N ASN A 102 -7.12 -4.20 8.92
CA ASN A 102 -7.31 -5.47 9.60
C ASN A 102 -8.62 -5.45 10.39
N LYS A 103 -9.31 -6.59 10.50
CA LYS A 103 -10.51 -6.77 11.31
C LYS A 103 -10.35 -6.26 12.74
N GLU A 104 -9.20 -6.48 13.38
CA GLU A 104 -8.98 -6.06 14.77
C GLU A 104 -8.89 -4.52 14.87
N THR A 105 -8.21 -3.86 13.93
CA THR A 105 -8.21 -2.39 13.85
C THR A 105 -9.63 -1.85 13.60
N ALA A 106 -10.39 -2.47 12.69
CA ALA A 106 -11.75 -2.05 12.36
C ALA A 106 -12.75 -2.19 13.53
N MET A 107 -12.52 -3.14 14.44
CA MET A 107 -13.36 -3.35 15.62
C MET A 107 -12.90 -2.56 16.86
N THR A 108 -11.70 -1.99 16.81
CA THR A 108 -11.13 -1.22 17.92
C THR A 108 -11.70 0.19 17.94
N ARG A 109 -12.02 0.68 19.14
CA ARG A 109 -12.44 2.07 19.38
C ARG A 109 -11.37 2.78 20.19
N GLU A 110 -10.99 3.96 19.74
CA GLU A 110 -9.97 4.79 20.38
C GLU A 110 -10.45 6.22 20.50
N SER A 111 -9.99 6.94 21.53
CA SER A 111 -10.19 8.38 21.62
C SER A 111 -9.11 9.05 20.78
N VAL A 112 -9.52 9.86 19.81
CA VAL A 112 -8.62 10.56 18.90
C VAL A 112 -8.82 12.06 19.05
N ASP A 113 -7.75 12.78 19.32
CA ASP A 113 -7.75 14.24 19.28
C ASP A 113 -7.61 14.71 17.83
N LEU A 114 -8.72 15.08 17.20
CA LEU A 114 -8.75 15.53 15.82
C LEU A 114 -7.98 16.84 15.59
N VAL A 115 -7.74 17.65 16.64
CA VAL A 115 -7.06 18.94 16.52
C VAL A 115 -5.55 18.76 16.35
N SER A 116 -4.96 17.76 17.02
CA SER A 116 -3.54 17.45 16.87
C SER A 116 -3.21 16.60 15.63
N LEU A 117 -4.22 16.03 14.96
CA LEU A 117 -4.00 15.26 13.74
C LEU A 117 -3.48 16.13 12.60
N GLN A 118 -2.32 15.73 12.06
CA GLN A 118 -1.76 16.29 10.85
C GLN A 118 -2.49 15.69 9.63
N ILE A 119 -3.63 16.28 9.29
CA ILE A 119 -4.42 15.87 8.13
C ILE A 119 -3.77 16.43 6.85
N PRO A 120 -3.43 15.57 5.87
CA PRO A 120 -2.89 16.03 4.60
C PRO A 120 -3.87 16.95 3.86
N SER A 121 -3.37 18.00 3.22
CA SER A 121 -4.17 18.84 2.32
C SER A 121 -4.77 18.02 1.19
N VAL A 122 -6.02 18.30 0.81
CA VAL A 122 -6.70 17.57 -0.26
C VAL A 122 -6.04 17.87 -1.61
N VAL A 123 -5.71 16.81 -2.35
CA VAL A 123 -5.20 16.86 -3.71
C VAL A 123 -6.32 16.45 -4.67
N ASN A 124 -6.45 17.19 -5.77
CA ASN A 124 -7.36 16.88 -6.85
C ASN A 124 -6.54 16.48 -8.09
N ARG A 125 -7.10 15.59 -8.91
CA ARG A 125 -6.50 15.21 -10.19
C ARG A 125 -6.38 16.42 -11.13
N ASN A 126 -5.38 16.40 -12.01
CA ASN A 126 -5.18 17.46 -12.98
C ASN A 126 -6.21 17.38 -14.12
N HIS A 127 -6.93 18.47 -14.36
CA HIS A 127 -7.81 18.60 -15.52
C HIS A 127 -7.02 19.03 -16.76
N CYS A 128 -7.47 18.60 -17.94
CA CYS A 128 -6.89 19.07 -19.20
C CYS A 128 -7.25 20.55 -19.42
N PRO A 129 -6.26 21.45 -19.65
CA PRO A 129 -6.53 22.84 -20.00
C PRO A 129 -7.44 22.99 -21.23
N PRO A 130 -8.28 24.05 -21.32
CA PRO A 130 -9.19 24.23 -22.45
C PRO A 130 -8.50 24.40 -23.81
N ASP A 131 -7.32 25.00 -23.82
CA ASP A 131 -6.49 25.31 -24.99
C ASP A 131 -5.59 24.14 -25.43
N ARG A 132 -5.59 23.04 -24.67
CA ARG A 132 -4.76 21.87 -24.94
C ARG A 132 -5.58 20.72 -25.52
N GLU A 133 -5.02 20.03 -26.50
CA GLU A 133 -5.58 18.76 -26.98
C GLU A 133 -5.67 17.74 -25.83
N PHE A 134 -6.81 17.05 -25.75
CA PHE A 134 -7.04 16.06 -24.71
C PHE A 134 -6.69 14.66 -25.20
N LEU A 135 -5.63 14.10 -24.60
CA LEU A 135 -5.22 12.70 -24.75
C LEU A 135 -5.61 11.95 -23.45
N PRO A 136 -6.67 11.12 -23.44
CA PRO A 136 -7.16 10.50 -22.21
C PRO A 136 -6.14 9.61 -21.48
N PHE A 137 -5.20 9.04 -22.25
CA PHE A 137 -4.16 8.10 -21.80
C PHE A 137 -2.73 8.57 -22.12
N GLY A 138 -2.60 9.76 -22.72
CA GLY A 138 -1.30 10.39 -22.97
C GLY A 138 -0.79 11.14 -21.73
N PRO A 139 0.52 11.25 -21.51
CA PRO A 139 1.07 11.96 -20.36
C PRO A 139 0.64 13.44 -20.36
N GLY A 140 0.21 13.94 -19.19
CA GLY A 140 -0.34 15.29 -19.02
C GLY A 140 -0.46 15.72 -17.56
N GLY A 141 0.21 16.81 -17.19
CA GLY A 141 0.28 17.30 -15.81
C GLY A 141 1.59 16.88 -15.16
N GLU A 142 1.55 15.83 -14.34
CA GLU A 142 2.74 15.20 -13.75
C GLU A 142 3.30 14.13 -14.71
N LYS A 143 4.61 13.82 -14.60
CA LYS A 143 5.28 12.85 -15.47
C LYS A 143 4.52 11.51 -15.49
N ASP A 144 4.25 11.00 -16.69
CA ASP A 144 3.59 9.71 -16.96
C ASP A 144 2.11 9.57 -16.51
N VAL A 145 1.54 10.59 -15.85
CA VAL A 145 0.11 10.65 -15.46
C VAL A 145 -0.68 11.40 -16.54
N PRO A 146 -1.81 10.89 -17.06
CA PRO A 146 -2.65 11.64 -17.99
C PRO A 146 -3.52 12.69 -17.30
N TYR A 147 -3.92 13.72 -18.06
CA TYR A 147 -4.98 14.63 -17.63
C TYR A 147 -6.32 13.92 -17.50
N PHE A 148 -7.24 14.50 -16.74
CA PHE A 148 -8.60 14.01 -16.59
C PHE A 148 -9.63 14.98 -17.19
N LEU A 149 -10.68 14.43 -17.79
CA LEU A 149 -11.94 15.11 -18.06
C LEU A 149 -13.09 14.16 -17.69
N PRO A 150 -14.17 14.67 -17.07
CA PRO A 150 -15.28 13.83 -16.64
C PRO A 150 -16.13 13.36 -17.83
N LEU A 151 -16.64 12.13 -17.74
CA LEU A 151 -17.70 11.68 -18.63
C LEU A 151 -18.95 12.54 -18.41
N GLY A 152 -19.57 12.99 -19.51
CA GLY A 152 -20.73 13.88 -19.48
C GLY A 152 -20.39 15.38 -19.42
N GLY A 153 -19.11 15.76 -19.51
CA GLY A 153 -18.70 17.15 -19.68
C GLY A 153 -18.76 17.65 -21.14
N ASP A 154 -18.31 18.88 -21.36
CA ASP A 154 -18.43 19.58 -22.65
C ASP A 154 -17.44 19.12 -23.73
N ARG A 155 -16.47 18.28 -23.36
CA ARG A 155 -15.42 17.77 -24.25
C ARG A 155 -15.56 16.27 -24.37
N LEU A 156 -15.37 15.75 -25.58
CA LEU A 156 -15.44 14.31 -25.83
C LEU A 156 -14.32 13.59 -25.07
N VAL A 157 -14.70 12.55 -24.33
CA VAL A 157 -13.80 11.70 -23.55
C VAL A 157 -14.00 10.26 -23.99
N ARG A 158 -12.91 9.53 -24.23
CA ARG A 158 -12.93 8.08 -24.41
C ARG A 158 -12.43 7.41 -23.13
N GLN A 159 -13.05 6.29 -22.80
CA GLN A 159 -12.66 5.43 -21.70
C GLN A 159 -12.68 3.99 -22.18
N THR A 160 -11.59 3.28 -21.95
CA THR A 160 -11.42 1.86 -22.30
C THR A 160 -10.38 1.25 -21.35
N SER A 161 -10.43 -0.07 -21.18
CA SER A 161 -9.37 -0.86 -20.54
C SER A 161 -8.73 -1.84 -21.53
N SER A 162 -9.26 -1.96 -22.74
CA SER A 162 -8.62 -2.71 -23.82
C SER A 162 -7.37 -1.98 -24.27
N THR A 163 -6.41 -2.72 -24.79
CA THR A 163 -5.19 -2.19 -25.42
C THR A 163 -5.44 -0.99 -26.32
N HIS A 164 -4.82 0.16 -26.03
CA HIS A 164 -5.12 1.44 -26.68
C HIS A 164 -3.91 2.35 -26.87
N ASP A 165 -4.04 3.31 -27.79
CA ASP A 165 -3.12 4.46 -27.95
C ASP A 165 -3.45 5.62 -26.99
N GLU A 166 -2.70 6.73 -27.04
CA GLU A 166 -2.93 7.88 -26.13
C GLU A 166 -4.33 8.53 -26.27
N TYR A 167 -5.00 8.32 -27.41
CA TYR A 167 -6.35 8.82 -27.70
C TYR A 167 -7.45 7.88 -27.20
N GLY A 168 -7.10 6.67 -26.79
CA GLY A 168 -8.03 5.63 -26.37
C GLY A 168 -8.60 4.79 -27.51
N TYR A 169 -7.98 4.82 -28.70
CA TYR A 169 -8.35 3.93 -29.81
C TYR A 169 -7.70 2.57 -29.61
N ILE A 170 -8.48 1.51 -29.83
CA ILE A 170 -7.98 0.14 -29.71
C ILE A 170 -6.90 -0.09 -30.77
N THR A 171 -5.77 -0.64 -30.34
CA THR A 171 -4.61 -0.86 -31.21
C THR A 171 -4.03 -2.26 -31.03
N GLY A 172 -3.53 -2.82 -32.11
CA GLY A 172 -2.71 -4.03 -32.14
C GLY A 172 -1.21 -3.73 -32.34
N ASP A 173 -0.83 -2.46 -32.44
CA ASP A 173 0.55 -2.04 -32.69
C ASP A 173 1.44 -2.31 -31.47
N THR A 174 2.40 -3.22 -31.60
CA THR A 174 3.18 -3.74 -30.48
C THR A 174 4.03 -2.67 -29.80
N GLU A 175 4.53 -1.67 -30.53
CA GLU A 175 5.34 -0.58 -29.96
C GLU A 175 4.50 0.37 -29.11
N THR A 176 3.31 0.75 -29.60
CA THR A 176 2.34 1.56 -28.85
C THR A 176 1.92 0.86 -27.57
N ILE A 177 1.64 -0.44 -27.65
CA ILE A 177 1.28 -1.27 -26.51
C ILE A 177 2.39 -1.29 -25.46
N ALA A 178 3.62 -1.60 -25.88
CA ALA A 178 4.76 -1.66 -24.99
C ALA A 178 5.02 -0.31 -24.30
N ARG A 179 4.84 0.80 -25.02
CA ARG A 179 4.97 2.16 -24.49
C ARG A 179 3.90 2.46 -23.43
N GLY A 180 2.64 2.12 -23.70
CA GLY A 180 1.53 2.32 -22.76
C GLY A 180 1.72 1.55 -21.46
N ILE A 181 2.08 0.27 -21.54
CA ILE A 181 2.36 -0.58 -20.37
C ILE A 181 3.53 -0.03 -19.55
N ARG A 182 4.67 0.28 -20.19
CA ARG A 182 5.84 0.84 -19.50
C ARG A 182 5.56 2.19 -18.86
N ARG A 183 4.74 3.05 -19.49
CA ARG A 183 4.32 4.32 -18.89
C ARG A 183 3.54 4.09 -17.60
N MET A 184 2.55 3.20 -17.60
CA MET A 184 1.76 2.90 -16.41
C MET A 184 2.62 2.32 -15.27
N GLU A 185 3.60 1.48 -15.61
CA GLU A 185 4.57 0.97 -14.65
C GLU A 185 5.45 2.10 -14.08
N ASN A 186 6.10 2.88 -14.96
CA ASN A 186 7.00 3.98 -14.59
C ASN A 186 6.30 5.07 -13.77
N LYS A 187 5.01 5.31 -14.02
CA LYS A 187 4.16 6.25 -13.27
C LYS A 187 4.23 6.01 -11.77
N LEU A 188 4.23 4.74 -11.33
CA LEU A 188 4.28 4.40 -9.90
C LEU A 188 5.70 4.07 -9.43
N LEU A 189 6.47 3.30 -10.20
CA LEU A 189 7.83 2.91 -9.81
C LEU A 189 8.79 4.10 -9.79
N GLY A 190 8.60 5.08 -10.68
CA GLY A 190 9.35 6.34 -10.67
C GLY A 190 9.05 7.23 -9.47
N ALA A 191 7.94 6.98 -8.77
CA ALA A 191 7.45 7.79 -7.65
C ALA A 191 7.64 7.15 -6.27
N ILE A 192 8.31 5.98 -6.17
CA ILE A 192 8.50 5.19 -4.93
C ILE A 192 8.89 6.06 -3.73
N ASN A 193 9.88 6.94 -3.89
CA ASN A 193 10.35 7.78 -2.79
C ASN A 193 9.25 8.69 -2.24
N SER A 194 8.40 9.25 -3.11
CA SER A 194 7.28 10.11 -2.68
C SER A 194 6.07 9.33 -2.14
N LEU A 195 6.00 8.03 -2.47
CA LEU A 195 4.97 7.10 -1.99
C LEU A 195 5.37 6.44 -0.67
N SER A 196 6.64 6.50 -0.28
CA SER A 196 7.21 5.78 0.87
C SER A 196 6.78 6.42 2.19
N LEU A 197 5.79 5.82 2.85
CA LEU A 197 5.34 6.21 4.18
C LEU A 197 5.80 5.17 5.21
N PHE A 198 6.42 5.62 6.28
CA PHE A 198 6.95 4.76 7.34
C PHE A 198 7.17 5.56 8.63
N GLU A 199 7.34 4.85 9.73
CA GLU A 199 7.92 5.36 10.97
C GLU A 199 9.21 4.59 11.26
N TYR A 200 10.25 5.29 11.65
CA TYR A 200 11.52 4.67 12.03
C TYR A 200 11.92 5.18 13.41
N ASP A 201 11.83 4.29 14.40
CA ASP A 201 12.29 4.49 15.76
C ASP A 201 13.68 3.86 15.88
N ARG A 202 14.69 4.70 15.70
CA ARG A 202 16.10 4.33 15.64
C ARG A 202 16.72 4.31 17.03
N ASP A 203 17.50 3.27 17.29
CA ASP A 203 18.44 3.18 18.40
C ASP A 203 19.84 2.96 17.82
N ASP A 204 20.74 3.92 18.05
CA ASP A 204 22.11 3.91 17.51
C ASP A 204 22.98 2.78 18.08
N SER A 205 22.55 2.15 19.17
CA SER A 205 23.23 1.00 19.78
C SER A 205 22.65 -0.36 19.35
N ALA A 206 21.62 -0.35 18.50
CA ALA A 206 20.89 -1.55 18.13
C ALA A 206 21.49 -2.30 16.95
N ASP A 207 21.94 -3.53 17.20
CA ASP A 207 22.37 -4.47 16.16
C ASP A 207 21.18 -5.20 15.50
N THR A 208 19.97 -5.06 16.04
CA THR A 208 18.74 -5.71 15.54
C THR A 208 17.73 -4.68 15.04
N LEU A 209 17.24 -4.87 13.82
CA LEU A 209 16.10 -4.13 13.26
C LEU A 209 14.84 -5.00 13.26
N LEU A 210 13.80 -4.57 13.96
CA LEU A 210 12.45 -5.14 13.85
C LEU A 210 11.67 -4.41 12.74
N ILE A 211 11.18 -5.15 11.74
CA ILE A 211 10.32 -4.62 10.67
C ILE A 211 8.92 -5.21 10.80
N VAL A 212 7.92 -4.33 10.86
CA VAL A 212 6.50 -4.69 10.97
C VAL A 212 5.63 -3.74 10.14
N TYR A 213 4.36 -4.10 9.98
CA TYR A 213 3.33 -3.26 9.39
C TYR A 213 1.95 -3.63 9.96
N GLY A 214 0.94 -2.82 9.62
CA GLY A 214 -0.45 -3.09 10.00
C GLY A 214 -0.67 -3.21 11.51
N VAL A 215 -1.62 -4.05 11.91
CA VAL A 215 -2.05 -4.19 13.31
C VAL A 215 -0.93 -4.65 14.25
N THR A 216 0.09 -5.33 13.71
CA THR A 216 1.25 -5.84 14.45
C THR A 216 2.10 -4.70 15.05
N ALA A 217 2.10 -3.52 14.43
CA ALA A 217 2.99 -2.43 14.80
C ALA A 217 2.78 -1.90 16.23
N ARG A 218 1.54 -1.89 16.74
CA ARG A 218 1.27 -1.43 18.12
C ARG A 218 1.90 -2.33 19.17
N ALA A 219 1.81 -3.65 18.99
CA ALA A 219 2.45 -4.60 19.88
C ALA A 219 3.98 -4.52 19.77
N ALA A 220 4.51 -4.28 18.58
CA ALA A 220 5.94 -4.09 18.34
C ALA A 220 6.50 -2.88 19.10
N ARG A 221 5.81 -1.73 19.09
CA ARG A 221 6.22 -0.55 19.88
C ARG A 221 6.37 -0.89 21.36
N VAL A 222 5.41 -1.63 21.93
CA VAL A 222 5.45 -2.05 23.34
C VAL A 222 6.58 -3.06 23.59
N ALA A 223 6.80 -4.01 22.68
CA ALA A 223 7.87 -5.00 22.81
C ALA A 223 9.26 -4.34 22.77
N VAL A 224 9.48 -3.42 21.83
CA VAL A 224 10.73 -2.67 21.70
C VAL A 224 10.99 -1.83 22.95
N GLN A 225 9.97 -1.15 23.49
CA GLN A 225 10.12 -0.42 24.74
C GLN A 225 10.53 -1.35 25.90
N ARG A 226 9.89 -2.53 26.03
CA ARG A 226 10.23 -3.51 27.08
C ARG A 226 11.65 -4.03 26.97
N ILE A 227 12.11 -4.31 25.74
CA ILE A 227 13.48 -4.76 25.49
C ILE A 227 14.48 -3.66 25.90
N ARG A 228 14.21 -2.41 25.53
CA ARG A 228 15.05 -1.27 25.91
C ARG A 228 15.06 -1.01 27.42
N ASP A 229 13.90 -1.13 28.09
CA ASP A 229 13.79 -1.01 29.54
C ASP A 229 14.57 -2.11 30.28
N ALA A 230 14.75 -3.28 29.66
CA ALA A 230 15.56 -4.39 30.17
C ALA A 230 17.07 -4.26 29.82
N GLY A 231 17.47 -3.18 29.12
CA GLY A 231 18.86 -2.91 28.73
C GLY A 231 19.28 -3.50 27.38
N GLY A 232 18.35 -4.04 26.60
CA GLY A 232 18.59 -4.44 25.21
C GLY A 232 18.53 -3.27 24.22
N ALA A 233 19.00 -3.46 23.00
CA ALA A 233 19.02 -2.44 21.95
C ALA A 233 18.38 -2.97 20.66
N VAL A 234 17.30 -2.31 20.22
CA VAL A 234 16.53 -2.69 19.02
C VAL A 234 16.03 -1.43 18.32
N SER A 235 16.20 -1.36 16.99
CA SER A 235 15.54 -0.37 16.14
C SER A 235 14.22 -0.91 15.59
N LEU A 236 13.23 -0.06 15.36
CA LEU A 236 11.91 -0.43 14.85
C LEU A 236 11.56 0.34 13.58
N LEU A 237 11.29 -0.39 12.50
CA LEU A 237 10.72 0.15 11.26
C LEU A 237 9.27 -0.32 11.10
N ILE A 238 8.35 0.65 11.06
CA ILE A 238 6.93 0.41 10.77
C ILE A 238 6.63 0.92 9.37
N LEU A 239 6.27 0.01 8.47
CA LEU A 239 5.89 0.37 7.10
C LEU A 239 4.41 0.76 7.04
N LYS A 240 4.14 1.93 6.46
CA LYS A 240 2.77 2.39 6.12
C LYS A 240 2.47 2.29 4.63
N THR A 241 3.49 2.21 3.79
CA THR A 241 3.40 1.84 2.37
C THR A 241 4.06 0.49 2.18
N LEU A 242 3.29 -0.49 1.67
CA LEU A 242 3.80 -1.82 1.33
C LEU A 242 4.12 -1.94 -0.15
N PHE A 243 3.27 -1.36 -1.00
CA PHE A 243 3.48 -1.36 -2.45
C PHE A 243 3.24 0.05 -3.04
N PRO A 244 4.03 0.45 -4.06
CA PRO A 244 5.29 -0.16 -4.48
C PRO A 244 6.30 -0.25 -3.32
N VAL A 245 7.16 -1.28 -3.32
CA VAL A 245 8.06 -1.56 -2.20
C VAL A 245 9.01 -0.36 -1.98
N PRO A 246 9.10 0.20 -0.77
CA PRO A 246 9.98 1.33 -0.47
C PRO A 246 11.45 0.87 -0.31
N GLU A 247 12.03 0.32 -1.39
CA GLU A 247 13.30 -0.40 -1.37
C GLU A 247 14.45 0.42 -0.76
N LYS A 248 14.63 1.68 -1.20
CA LYS A 248 15.70 2.55 -0.70
C LYS A 248 15.56 2.86 0.79
N THR A 249 14.33 3.01 1.29
CA THR A 249 14.07 3.24 2.71
C THR A 249 14.43 2.00 3.51
N ILE A 250 13.91 0.84 3.09
CA ILE A 250 14.16 -0.44 3.76
C ILE A 250 15.66 -0.75 3.77
N GLN A 251 16.35 -0.63 2.64
CA GLN A 251 17.78 -0.87 2.53
C GLN A 251 18.61 0.05 3.44
N ARG A 252 18.23 1.33 3.56
CA ARG A 252 18.90 2.26 4.49
C ARG A 252 18.74 1.83 5.94
N CYS A 253 17.53 1.47 6.36
CA CYS A 253 17.30 0.98 7.73
C CYS A 253 18.03 -0.35 7.98
N ILE A 254 18.03 -1.26 7.01
CA ILE A 254 18.75 -2.54 7.11
C ILE A 254 20.26 -2.32 7.17
N ALA A 255 20.81 -1.34 6.44
CA ALA A 255 22.24 -1.08 6.39
C ALA A 255 22.86 -0.84 7.78
N ASP A 256 22.09 -0.26 8.70
CA ASP A 256 22.54 0.08 10.05
C ASP A 256 22.45 -1.09 11.06
N ALA A 257 21.76 -2.19 10.74
CA ALA A 257 21.58 -3.34 11.65
C ALA A 257 22.45 -4.54 11.26
N GLU A 258 22.85 -5.38 12.20
CA GLU A 258 23.54 -6.65 11.91
C GLU A 258 22.57 -7.76 11.47
N ARG A 259 21.37 -7.78 12.06
CA ARG A 259 20.30 -8.73 11.74
C ARG A 259 18.93 -8.06 11.67
N VAL A 260 18.01 -8.68 10.93
CA VAL A 260 16.64 -8.19 10.75
C VAL A 260 15.66 -9.21 11.29
N MET A 261 14.71 -8.79 12.13
CA MET A 261 13.55 -9.57 12.55
C MET A 261 12.31 -9.05 11.82
N VAL A 262 11.54 -9.94 11.20
CA VAL A 262 10.26 -9.61 10.57
C VAL A 262 9.15 -10.36 11.27
N ILE A 263 8.14 -9.61 11.75
CA ILE A 263 6.98 -10.20 12.43
C ILE A 263 5.72 -9.87 11.66
N GLU A 264 4.99 -10.91 11.23
CA GLU A 264 3.77 -10.77 10.42
C GLU A 264 2.61 -11.56 10.99
N MET A 265 1.39 -11.01 10.90
CA MET A 265 0.16 -11.74 11.23
C MET A 265 -0.33 -12.62 10.06
N ASN A 266 0.63 -13.27 9.39
CA ASN A 266 0.46 -14.23 8.31
C ASN A 266 1.65 -15.23 8.32
N LEU A 267 1.76 -16.08 7.30
CA LEU A 267 2.79 -17.13 7.21
C LEU A 267 4.03 -16.75 6.37
N GLY A 268 4.28 -15.46 6.16
CA GLY A 268 5.47 -14.94 5.48
C GLY A 268 5.14 -14.47 4.07
N GLN A 269 4.68 -13.22 3.96
CA GLN A 269 4.35 -12.59 2.69
C GLN A 269 5.29 -11.45 2.34
N TYR A 270 5.51 -10.52 3.28
CA TYR A 270 6.33 -9.35 3.04
C TYR A 270 7.82 -9.61 3.35
N VAL A 271 8.11 -10.55 4.25
CA VAL A 271 9.46 -11.00 4.62
C VAL A 271 10.30 -11.37 3.41
N ARG A 272 9.69 -11.90 2.35
CA ARG A 272 10.38 -12.24 1.09
C ARG A 272 10.96 -11.01 0.39
N GLU A 273 10.29 -9.86 0.49
CA GLU A 273 10.84 -8.59 0.00
C GLU A 273 11.97 -8.09 0.90
N ILE A 274 11.87 -8.32 2.21
CA ILE A 274 12.94 -8.00 3.17
C ILE A 274 14.18 -8.85 2.91
N GLU A 275 14.04 -10.16 2.75
CA GLU A 275 15.12 -11.09 2.37
C GLU A 275 15.80 -10.66 1.08
N ARG A 276 15.02 -10.32 0.04
CA ARG A 276 15.54 -9.81 -1.24
C ARG A 276 16.37 -8.55 -1.05
N LEU A 277 15.96 -7.65 -0.14
CA LEU A 277 16.63 -6.37 0.09
C LEU A 277 17.77 -6.43 1.11
N ALA A 278 17.79 -7.44 1.99
CA ALA A 278 18.78 -7.61 3.04
C ALA A 278 20.14 -8.10 2.52
N GLY A 279 20.17 -8.70 1.33
CA GLY A 279 21.39 -9.24 0.75
C GLY A 279 21.95 -10.39 1.58
N SER A 280 23.12 -10.21 2.19
CA SER A 280 23.76 -11.22 3.04
C SER A 280 23.39 -11.12 4.52
N LYS A 281 22.64 -10.10 4.94
CA LYS A 281 22.29 -9.93 6.36
C LYS A 281 21.24 -10.98 6.77
N PRO A 282 21.38 -11.62 7.94
CA PRO A 282 20.40 -12.58 8.43
C PRO A 282 19.01 -11.92 8.58
N VAL A 283 17.99 -12.60 8.04
CA VAL A 283 16.59 -12.24 8.22
C VAL A 283 15.92 -13.36 8.99
N GLU A 284 15.47 -13.06 10.20
CA GLU A 284 14.66 -13.94 11.04
C GLU A 284 13.18 -13.60 10.84
N PHE A 285 12.32 -14.62 10.90
CA PHE A 285 10.89 -14.48 10.63
C PHE A 285 10.04 -15.11 11.72
N HIS A 286 9.07 -14.36 12.23
CA HIS A 286 8.00 -14.88 13.05
C HIS A 286 6.62 -14.57 12.44
N GLY A 287 5.99 -15.61 11.89
CA GLY A 287 4.65 -15.55 11.33
C GLY A 287 3.60 -16.18 12.23
N ARG A 288 2.44 -15.53 12.38
CA ARG A 288 1.28 -16.11 13.07
C ARG A 288 -0.02 -15.85 12.33
N MET A 289 -0.73 -16.91 11.95
CA MET A 289 -2.00 -16.81 11.22
C MET A 289 -3.09 -17.71 11.83
N ASP A 290 -3.33 -17.58 13.15
CA ASP A 290 -4.30 -18.41 13.90
C ASP A 290 -5.50 -17.60 14.42
N GLY A 291 -5.67 -16.37 13.95
CA GLY A 291 -6.75 -15.48 14.39
C GLY A 291 -6.50 -14.75 15.69
N LYS A 292 -5.30 -14.86 16.29
CA LYS A 292 -4.90 -14.12 17.49
C LYS A 292 -3.83 -13.09 17.16
N LEU A 293 -3.94 -11.93 17.81
CA LEU A 293 -2.89 -10.91 17.78
C LEU A 293 -1.58 -11.47 18.38
N ILE A 294 -0.46 -11.08 17.79
CA ILE A 294 0.87 -11.36 18.34
C ILE A 294 1.08 -10.40 19.51
N SER A 295 1.23 -10.94 20.72
CA SER A 295 1.40 -10.13 21.93
C SER A 295 2.82 -9.56 22.04
N PRO A 296 3.03 -8.43 22.75
CA PRO A 296 4.37 -7.91 23.00
C PRO A 296 5.29 -8.92 23.69
N ALA A 297 4.77 -9.74 24.61
CA ALA A 297 5.57 -10.75 25.31
C ALA A 297 6.11 -11.83 24.34
N ALA A 298 5.27 -12.28 23.41
CA ALA A 298 5.70 -13.23 22.37
C ALA A 298 6.75 -12.61 21.44
N MET A 299 6.67 -11.31 21.15
CA MET A 299 7.67 -10.60 20.35
C MET A 299 9.03 -10.52 21.07
N CYS A 300 9.04 -10.22 22.37
CA CYS A 300 10.27 -10.24 23.17
C CYS A 300 10.90 -11.65 23.19
N GLU A 301 10.08 -12.69 23.43
CA GLU A 301 10.53 -14.08 23.46
C GLU A 301 11.23 -14.51 22.15
N VAL A 302 10.63 -14.20 20.99
CA VAL A 302 11.22 -14.59 19.70
C VAL A 302 12.45 -13.78 19.32
N MET A 303 12.62 -12.58 19.89
CA MET A 303 13.79 -11.75 19.65
C MET A 303 14.99 -12.12 20.54
N GLY A 304 14.76 -12.94 21.57
CA GLY A 304 15.80 -13.40 22.50
C GLY A 304 16.41 -12.26 23.33
N LEU A 305 15.64 -11.18 23.53
CA LEU A 305 16.01 -9.94 24.24
C LEU A 305 14.93 -9.62 25.27
#